data_AF-A0A718KVV0-F1
#
_entry.id   AF-A0A718KVV0-F1
#
_cell.length_a   1.000
_cell.length_b   1.000
_cell.length_c   1.000
_cell.angle_alpha   90.00
_cell.angle_beta   90.00
_cell.angle_gamma   90.00
#
_symmetry.space_group_name_H-M   'P 1'
#
loop_
_entity.id
_entity.type
_entity.pdbx_description
1 polymer ?
#
loop_
_entity_poly.entity_id
_entity_poly.type
_entity_poly.pdbx_seq_one_letter_code
_entity_poly.pdbx_strand_id
1 'polypeptide(L)'
;VCKACDGKGQVKNECRCRGRGEILDKKKSELQGVPVYKKCPRCKGRGYPRLKDTEIFKALGVTEMVWRYNYKLFFDRLVEHCHIEESYAEKVLGNVTR
;
A
#
# COMPACT_ATOMS: atom_id res chain seq x y z
N VAL A 1 20.45 7.38 -18.57
CA VAL A 1 19.49 6.50 -17.85
C VAL A 1 18.27 7.32 -17.44
N CYS A 2 17.05 6.80 -17.56
CA CYS A 2 15.82 7.53 -17.18
C CYS A 2 15.83 7.85 -15.68
N LYS A 3 15.72 9.14 -15.31
CA LYS A 3 15.75 9.59 -13.90
C LYS A 3 14.57 9.09 -13.07
N ALA A 4 13.41 8.87 -13.70
CA ALA A 4 12.19 8.48 -12.99
C ALA A 4 12.20 7.01 -12.55
N CYS A 5 12.73 6.10 -13.37
CA CYS A 5 12.80 4.67 -13.07
C CYS A 5 14.21 4.17 -12.75
N ASP A 6 15.23 5.03 -12.84
CA ASP A 6 16.63 4.70 -12.59
C ASP A 6 17.11 3.48 -13.40
N GLY A 7 16.63 3.36 -14.63
CA GLY A 7 16.96 2.25 -15.54
C GLY A 7 16.16 0.96 -15.33
N LYS A 8 15.23 0.91 -14.36
CA LYS A 8 14.47 -0.30 -14.02
C LYS A 8 13.26 -0.58 -14.92
N GLY A 9 12.93 0.33 -15.85
CA GLY A 9 11.76 0.21 -16.73
C GLY A 9 10.40 0.43 -16.05
N GLN A 10 10.32 0.32 -14.71
CA GLN A 10 9.09 0.51 -13.95
C GLN A 10 9.30 1.40 -12.72
N VAL A 11 8.27 2.16 -12.35
CA VAL A 11 8.24 2.96 -11.12
C VAL A 11 7.41 2.21 -10.09
N LYS A 12 7.93 2.10 -8.87
CA LYS A 12 7.18 1.47 -7.78
C LYS A 12 6.06 2.38 -7.31
N ASN A 13 4.86 1.83 -7.15
CA ASN A 13 3.73 2.56 -6.58
C ASN A 13 3.74 2.56 -5.04
N GLU A 14 4.61 1.77 -4.41
CA GLU A 14 4.70 1.71 -2.94
C GLU A 14 5.25 3.00 -2.33
N CYS A 15 4.82 3.32 -1.10
CA CYS A 15 5.49 4.34 -0.29
C CYS A 15 6.95 3.94 -0.03
N ARG A 16 7.81 4.92 0.24
CA ARG A 16 9.21 4.68 0.62
C ARG A 16 9.40 3.81 1.87
N CYS A 17 8.35 3.55 2.66
CA CYS A 17 8.36 2.51 3.69
C CYS A 17 8.27 1.08 3.13
N ARG A 18 8.36 0.90 1.80
CA ARG A 18 8.23 -0.37 1.07
C ARG A 18 6.87 -1.03 1.30
N GLY A 19 5.80 -0.24 1.22
CA GLY A 19 4.44 -0.75 1.42
C GLY A 19 4.05 -1.03 2.89
N ARG A 20 5.00 -1.14 3.84
CA ARG A 20 4.70 -1.57 5.22
C ARG A 20 3.79 -0.67 6.05
N GLY A 21 3.54 0.57 5.62
CA GLY A 21 2.80 1.54 6.44
C GLY A 21 3.51 2.03 7.71
N GLU A 22 4.58 1.38 8.15
CA GLU A 22 5.35 1.71 9.35
C GLU A 22 6.86 1.83 9.10
N ILE A 23 7.55 2.49 10.04
CA ILE A 23 8.99 2.70 10.05
C ILE A 23 9.54 2.47 11.46
N LEU A 24 10.81 2.10 11.56
CA LEU A 24 11.49 1.94 12.85
C LEU A 24 11.56 3.29 13.59
N ASP A 25 11.11 3.31 14.83
CA ASP A 25 11.29 4.43 15.74
C ASP A 25 12.64 4.29 16.47
N LYS A 26 13.71 4.78 15.84
CA LYS A 26 15.09 4.66 16.34
C LYS A 26 15.22 5.04 17.82
N LYS A 27 14.66 6.20 18.20
CA LYS A 27 14.73 6.71 19.57
C LYS A 27 14.08 5.76 20.58
N LYS A 28 12.88 5.26 20.29
CA LYS A 28 12.21 4.30 21.19
C LYS A 28 12.87 2.94 21.18
N SER A 29 13.39 2.52 20.03
CA SER A 29 14.07 1.23 19.88
C SER A 29 15.37 1.19 20.69
N GLU A 30 16.15 2.27 20.65
CA GLU A 30 17.36 2.43 21.45
C GLU A 30 17.05 2.47 22.96
N LEU A 31 15.97 3.15 23.36
CA LEU A 31 15.55 3.21 24.76
C LEU A 31 15.09 1.86 25.32
N GLN A 32 14.42 1.03 24.52
CA GLN A 32 13.87 -0.26 24.96
C GLN A 32 14.78 -1.45 24.67
N GLY A 33 15.85 -1.26 23.90
CA GLY A 33 16.73 -2.33 23.44
C GLY A 33 16.09 -3.30 22.44
N VAL A 34 14.84 -3.03 22.01
CA VAL A 34 14.08 -3.86 21.06
C VAL A 34 13.53 -3.01 19.92
N PRO A 35 13.33 -3.55 18.71
CA PRO A 35 12.76 -2.79 17.60
C PRO A 35 11.33 -2.31 17.91
N VAL A 36 11.14 -1.00 17.93
CA VAL A 36 9.82 -0.36 18.08
C VAL A 36 9.45 0.31 16.77
N TYR A 37 8.28 -0.01 16.22
CA TYR A 37 7.79 0.58 14.99
C TYR A 37 6.80 1.71 15.26
N LYS A 38 6.76 2.69 14.36
CA LYS A 38 5.77 3.77 14.35
C LYS A 38 5.17 3.93 12.96
N LYS A 39 3.97 4.50 12.93
CA LYS A 39 3.27 4.83 11.69
C LYS A 39 4.15 5.68 10.77
N CYS A 40 4.26 5.30 9.50
CA CYS A 40 5.04 6.04 8.52
C CYS A 40 4.42 7.45 8.33
N PRO A 41 5.18 8.53 8.56
CA PRO A 41 4.65 9.89 8.48
C PRO A 41 4.25 10.28 7.05
N ARG A 42 4.88 9.66 6.04
CA ARG A 42 4.64 9.96 4.62
C ARG A 42 3.31 9.41 4.12
N CYS A 43 3.05 8.12 4.33
CA CYS A 43 1.80 7.49 3.90
C CYS A 43 0.73 7.47 5.00
N LYS A 44 1.03 7.98 6.20
CA LYS A 44 0.14 7.96 7.37
C LYS A 44 -0.41 6.56 7.64
N GLY A 45 0.43 5.53 7.53
CA GLY A 45 0.09 4.12 7.75
C GLY A 45 -0.51 3.36 6.59
N ARG A 46 -0.71 3.98 5.42
CA ARG A 46 -1.38 3.30 4.31
C ARG A 46 -0.50 2.36 3.51
N GLY A 47 0.82 2.57 3.51
CA GLY A 47 1.74 1.80 2.68
C GLY A 47 1.72 2.14 1.19
N TYR A 48 0.54 2.31 0.61
CA TYR A 48 0.31 2.59 -0.81
C TYR A 48 -0.54 3.85 -0.99
N PRO A 49 -0.37 4.59 -2.11
CA PRO A 49 -1.25 5.69 -2.46
C PRO A 49 -2.64 5.17 -2.81
N ARG A 50 -3.67 5.96 -2.53
CA ARG A 50 -5.01 5.66 -3.03
C ARG A 50 -5.05 6.00 -4.51
N LEU A 51 -5.43 5.03 -5.32
CA LEU A 51 -5.78 5.26 -6.72
C LEU A 51 -7.03 6.12 -6.76
N LYS A 52 -6.99 7.22 -7.52
CA LYS A 52 -8.19 8.02 -7.77
C LYS A 52 -9.02 7.34 -8.84
N ASP A 53 -10.34 7.38 -8.71
CA ASP A 53 -11.27 6.89 -9.73
C ASP A 53 -10.93 7.42 -11.13
N THR A 54 -10.52 8.69 -11.22
CA THR A 54 -10.09 9.34 -12.47
C THR A 54 -8.85 8.74 -13.09
N GLU A 55 -7.92 8.20 -12.31
CA GLU A 55 -6.75 7.49 -12.82
C GLU A 55 -7.17 6.11 -13.34
N ILE A 56 -8.11 5.46 -12.66
CA ILE A 56 -8.56 4.10 -12.98
C ILE A 56 -9.38 4.09 -14.28
N PHE A 57 -10.46 4.86 -14.35
CA PHE A 57 -11.34 4.79 -15.53
C PHE A 57 -10.65 5.29 -16.80
N LYS A 58 -9.73 6.26 -16.68
CA LYS A 58 -8.90 6.70 -17.81
C LYS A 58 -7.95 5.60 -18.27
N ALA A 59 -7.31 4.88 -17.35
CA ALA A 59 -6.44 3.77 -17.69
C ALA A 59 -7.20 2.59 -18.33
N LEU A 60 -8.46 2.38 -17.96
CA LEU A 60 -9.34 1.37 -18.56
C LEU A 60 -9.97 1.81 -19.88
N GLY A 61 -9.86 3.08 -20.28
CA GLY A 61 -10.48 3.61 -21.49
C GLY A 61 -12.01 3.67 -21.43
N VAL A 62 -12.60 3.73 -20.23
CA VAL A 62 -14.06 3.82 -20.04
C VAL A 62 -14.47 5.21 -19.54
N THR A 63 -15.73 5.57 -19.75
CA THR A 63 -16.27 6.83 -19.22
C THR A 63 -16.44 6.75 -17.70
N GLU A 64 -16.46 7.91 -17.04
CA GLU A 64 -16.74 7.98 -15.59
C GLU A 64 -18.08 7.33 -15.23
N MET A 65 -19.09 7.50 -16.08
CA MET A 65 -20.41 6.89 -15.89
C MET A 65 -20.30 5.35 -15.92
N VAL A 66 -19.65 4.79 -16.93
CA VAL A 66 -19.46 3.33 -17.05
C VAL A 66 -18.67 2.80 -15.85
N TRP A 67 -17.62 3.49 -15.41
CA TRP A 67 -16.86 3.15 -14.21
C TRP A 67 -17.74 3.12 -12.96
N ARG A 68 -18.47 4.21 -12.69
CA ARG A 68 -19.25 4.36 -11.47
C ARG A 68 -20.36 3.32 -11.35
N TYR A 69 -21.06 3.02 -12.45
CA TYR A 69 -22.21 2.13 -12.42
C TYR A 69 -21.87 0.65 -12.60
N ASN A 70 -20.81 0.31 -13.34
CA ASN A 70 -20.52 -1.10 -13.68
C ASN A 70 -19.30 -1.67 -12.97
N TYR A 71 -18.30 -0.85 -12.65
CA TYR A 71 -16.98 -1.35 -12.22
C TYR A 71 -16.57 -0.94 -10.81
N LYS A 72 -17.01 0.22 -10.31
CA LYS A 72 -16.56 0.78 -9.02
C LYS A 72 -16.77 -0.18 -7.86
N LEU A 73 -17.96 -0.77 -7.74
CA LEU A 73 -18.27 -1.70 -6.66
C LEU A 73 -17.40 -2.96 -6.73
N PHE A 74 -17.17 -3.49 -7.94
CA PHE A 74 -16.31 -4.65 -8.13
C PHE A 74 -14.86 -4.34 -7.76
N PHE A 75 -14.35 -3.18 -8.19
CA PHE A 75 -13.01 -2.72 -7.82
C PHE A 75 -12.85 -2.55 -6.31
N ASP A 76 -13.82 -1.97 -5.63
CA ASP A 76 -13.77 -1.79 -4.17
C ASP A 76 -13.69 -3.14 -3.44
N ARG A 77 -14.45 -4.14 -3.90
CA ARG A 77 -14.38 -5.50 -3.36
C ARG A 77 -13.02 -6.16 -3.58
N LEU A 78 -12.36 -5.91 -4.72
CA LEU A 78 -11.00 -6.40 -4.95
C LEU A 78 -10.01 -5.76 -3.99
N VAL A 79 -10.12 -4.44 -3.75
CA VAL A 79 -9.28 -3.74 -2.77
C VAL A 79 -9.52 -4.28 -1.36
N GLU A 80 -10.76 -4.50 -0.97
CA GLU A 80 -11.12 -5.10 0.31
C GLU A 80 -10.53 -6.51 0.46
N HIS A 81 -10.63 -7.34 -0.59
CA HIS A 81 -10.07 -8.69 -0.57
C HIS A 81 -8.55 -8.68 -0.35
N CYS A 82 -7.81 -7.77 -0.99
CA CYS A 82 -6.38 -7.60 -0.73
C CYS A 82 -6.08 -7.32 0.76
N HIS A 83 -6.90 -6.50 1.43
CA HIS A 83 -6.72 -6.20 2.85
C HIS A 83 -7.09 -7.39 3.76
N ILE A 84 -8.08 -8.19 3.36
CA ILE A 84 -8.44 -9.42 4.07
C ILE A 84 -7.26 -10.41 4.03
N GLU A 85 -6.68 -10.63 2.84
CA GLU A 85 -5.54 -11.53 2.67
C GLU A 85 -4.28 -11.03 3.37
N GLU A 86 -4.01 -9.72 3.34
CA GLU A 86 -2.92 -9.10 4.10
C GLU A 86 -3.09 -9.33 5.61
N SER A 87 -4.29 -9.13 6.14
CA SER A 87 -4.61 -9.39 7.55
C SER A 87 -4.49 -10.87 7.91
N TYR A 88 -4.90 -11.77 7.01
CA TYR A 88 -4.75 -13.20 7.21
C TYR A 88 -3.27 -13.61 7.24
N ALA A 89 -2.46 -13.14 6.29
CA ALA A 89 -1.03 -13.40 6.24
C ALA A 89 -0.32 -12.93 7.52
N GLU A 90 -0.67 -11.74 8.03
CA GLU A 90 -0.13 -11.21 9.29
C GLU A 90 -0.48 -12.10 10.48
N LYS A 91 -1.73 -12.60 10.56
CA LYS A 91 -2.13 -13.55 11.62
C LYS A 91 -1.35 -14.86 11.56
N VAL A 92 -1.17 -15.42 10.36
CA VAL A 92 -0.42 -16.66 10.16
C VAL A 92 1.04 -16.45 10.56
N LEU A 93 1.65 -15.34 10.16
CA LEU A 93 3.02 -14.99 10.54
C LEU A 93 3.15 -14.84 12.06
N GLY A 94 2.18 -14.17 12.70
CA GLY A 94 2.12 -14.02 14.15
C GLY A 94 2.10 -15.36 14.89
N ASN A 95 1.37 -16.36 14.38
CA ASN A 95 1.31 -17.69 14.98
C ASN A 95 2.62 -18.49 14.89
N VAL A 96 3.48 -18.18 13.92
CA VAL A 96 4.74 -18.93 13.69
C VAL A 96 5.95 -18.24 14.33
N THR A 97 5.87 -16.92 14.52
CA THR A 97 7.00 -16.10 15.00
C THR A 97 6.92 -15.68 16.46
N ARG A 98 5.76 -15.87 17.11
CA ARG A 98 5.49 -15.48 18.49
C ARG A 98 5.11 -16.68 19.34
#